data_AF-A0A353R2V9-F1
#
_entry.id   AF-A0A353R2V9-F1
#
_cell.length_a   1.000
_cell.length_b   1.000
_cell.length_c   1.000
_cell.angle_alpha   90.00
_cell.angle_beta   90.00
_cell.angle_gamma   90.00
#
_symmetry.space_group_name_H-M   'P 1'
#
loop_
_entity.id
_entity.type
_entity.pdbx_description
1 polymer ?
#
loop_
_entity_poly.entity_id
_entity_poly.type
_entity_poly.pdbx_seq_one_letter_code
_entity_poly.pdbx_strand_id
1 'polypeptide(L)'
;PAALAGLSLAIGAALAQLLTGLGVEQVSLKWPNDVLCGGGKLGGILIELQGDTQGPCWAVAGLGLNVNMLIADGGGIEQAWNSLARASGRAWDRTGLAAQVVEALLRVMHTFPETGLEPWLPSYARFDGLAGRTVHVDWAGERVGGLWFIFVDAHGQPIPGKPNEPETGNAAANQIIMEWEQSR
;
A
#
# COMPACT_ATOMS: atom_id res chain seq x y z
N PRO A 1 -11.53 -12.22 0.09
CA PRO A 1 -11.28 -10.87 -0.51
C PRO A 1 -11.00 -9.77 0.52
N ALA A 2 -11.88 -9.56 1.51
CA ALA A 2 -11.69 -8.51 2.51
C ALA A 2 -10.42 -8.71 3.38
N ALA A 3 -10.20 -9.93 3.88
CA ALA A 3 -9.00 -10.27 4.66
C ALA A 3 -7.67 -10.06 3.90
N LEU A 4 -7.69 -10.15 2.56
CA LEU A 4 -6.50 -9.97 1.71
C LEU A 4 -6.06 -8.50 1.62
N ALA A 5 -7.05 -7.62 1.43
CA ALA A 5 -6.80 -6.18 1.43
C ALA A 5 -6.23 -5.76 2.80
N GLY A 6 -6.84 -6.21 3.90
CA GLY A 6 -6.33 -5.93 5.24
C GLY A 6 -4.87 -6.37 5.45
N LEU A 7 -4.49 -7.58 5.01
CA LEU A 7 -3.11 -8.06 5.19
C LEU A 7 -2.10 -7.22 4.39
N SER A 8 -2.44 -6.85 3.14
CA SER A 8 -1.62 -5.98 2.30
C SER A 8 -1.36 -4.63 2.99
N LEU A 9 -2.40 -4.01 3.56
CA LEU A 9 -2.29 -2.72 4.23
C LEU A 9 -1.47 -2.80 5.52
N ALA A 10 -1.62 -3.88 6.30
CA ALA A 10 -0.83 -4.12 7.49
C ALA A 10 0.67 -4.28 7.17
N ILE A 11 1.00 -5.06 6.13
CA ILE A 11 2.37 -5.21 5.62
C ILE A 11 2.92 -3.87 5.14
N GLY A 12 2.13 -3.10 4.39
CA GLY A 12 2.49 -1.76 3.93
C GLY A 12 2.79 -0.82 5.09
N ALA A 13 1.94 -0.80 6.11
CA ALA A 13 2.11 0.03 7.31
C ALA A 13 3.40 -0.34 8.07
N ALA A 14 3.66 -1.62 8.29
CA ALA A 14 4.88 -2.09 8.94
C ALA A 14 6.15 -1.72 8.16
N LEU A 15 6.11 -1.88 6.82
CA LEU A 15 7.22 -1.51 5.95
C LEU A 15 7.46 0.01 5.97
N ALA A 16 6.40 0.83 5.89
CA ALA A 16 6.52 2.28 5.93
C ALA A 16 7.11 2.77 7.25
N GLN A 17 6.70 2.18 8.38
CA GLN A 17 7.30 2.44 9.69
C GLN A 17 8.79 2.10 9.71
N LEU A 18 9.16 0.91 9.24
CA LEU A 18 10.55 0.46 9.18
C LEU A 18 11.40 1.42 8.35
N LEU A 19 10.98 1.72 7.11
CA LEU A 19 11.72 2.60 6.21
C LEU A 19 11.89 4.01 6.79
N THR A 20 10.83 4.56 7.39
CA THR A 20 10.90 5.85 8.09
C THR A 20 11.89 5.81 9.26
N GLY A 21 11.88 4.72 10.05
CA GLY A 21 12.84 4.51 11.14
C GLY A 21 14.29 4.38 10.68
N LEU A 22 14.50 3.94 9.43
CA LEU A 22 15.83 3.88 8.78
C LEU A 22 16.24 5.20 8.10
N GLY A 23 15.46 6.27 8.28
CA GLY A 23 15.75 7.60 7.76
C GLY A 23 15.29 7.83 6.33
N VAL A 24 14.38 7.00 5.78
CA VAL A 24 13.76 7.26 4.48
C VAL A 24 12.61 8.25 4.67
N GLU A 25 12.72 9.42 4.04
CA GLU A 25 11.68 10.45 4.12
C GLU A 25 10.58 10.24 3.09
N GLN A 26 9.43 10.88 3.31
CA GLN A 26 8.30 10.96 2.35
C GLN A 26 7.79 9.58 1.87
N VAL A 27 7.87 8.56 2.72
CA VAL A 27 7.23 7.26 2.46
C VAL A 27 5.72 7.40 2.63
N SER A 28 4.96 6.88 1.67
CA SER A 28 3.50 6.82 1.75
C SER A 28 2.97 5.52 1.14
N LEU A 29 1.72 5.20 1.46
CA LEU A 29 1.01 4.03 0.99
C LEU A 29 -0.10 4.47 0.05
N LYS A 30 -0.25 3.77 -1.07
CA LYS A 30 -1.36 3.91 -1.98
C LYS A 30 -2.17 2.62 -1.93
N TRP A 31 -3.42 2.72 -1.50
CA TRP A 31 -4.34 1.59 -1.49
C TRP A 31 -4.44 0.97 -2.92
N PRO A 32 -4.52 -0.37 -3.05
CA PRO A 32 -4.56 -1.36 -1.96
C PRO A 32 -3.19 -1.89 -1.52
N ASN A 33 -2.13 -1.58 -2.25
CA ASN A 33 -0.92 -2.41 -2.17
C ASN A 33 0.38 -1.74 -2.59
N ASP A 34 0.36 -0.45 -2.93
CA ASP A 34 1.53 0.25 -3.43
C ASP A 34 2.23 1.01 -2.31
N VAL A 35 3.55 0.96 -2.33
CA VAL A 35 4.43 1.74 -1.45
C VAL A 35 5.08 2.80 -2.31
N LEU A 36 4.97 4.05 -1.90
CA LEU A 36 5.48 5.22 -2.62
C LEU A 36 6.56 5.92 -1.78
N CYS A 37 7.43 6.66 -2.46
CA CYS A 37 8.38 7.58 -1.84
C CYS A 37 8.54 8.82 -2.71
N GLY A 38 8.24 10.00 -2.16
CA GLY A 38 8.27 11.27 -2.90
C GLY A 38 7.32 11.27 -4.11
N GLY A 39 6.17 10.57 -4.01
CA GLY A 39 5.17 10.46 -5.07
C GLY A 39 5.45 9.42 -6.16
N GLY A 40 6.65 8.83 -6.20
CA GLY A 40 6.98 7.74 -7.13
C GLY A 40 6.84 6.37 -6.48
N LYS A 41 6.45 5.35 -7.26
CA LYS A 41 6.35 3.96 -6.80
C LYS A 41 7.70 3.42 -6.34
N LEU A 42 7.79 3.08 -5.06
CA LEU A 42 8.94 2.48 -4.41
C LEU A 42 8.86 0.95 -4.45
N GLY A 43 7.65 0.40 -4.38
CA GLY A 43 7.44 -1.04 -4.32
C GLY A 43 5.96 -1.39 -4.38
N GLY A 44 5.68 -2.69 -4.31
CA GLY A 44 4.33 -3.22 -4.32
C GLY A 44 4.24 -4.51 -3.51
N ILE A 45 3.07 -4.71 -2.91
CA ILE A 45 2.72 -5.88 -2.14
C ILE A 45 1.71 -6.71 -2.95
N LEU A 46 1.89 -8.02 -2.96
CA LEU A 46 0.95 -8.94 -3.59
C LEU A 46 0.62 -10.03 -2.59
N ILE A 47 -0.66 -10.20 -2.28
CA ILE A 47 -1.13 -11.28 -1.42
C ILE A 47 -1.95 -12.25 -2.26
N GLU A 48 -1.50 -13.50 -2.32
CA GLU A 48 -2.20 -14.59 -2.97
C GLU A 48 -2.69 -15.58 -1.91
N LEU A 49 -3.94 -16.04 -2.04
CA LEU A 49 -4.45 -17.14 -1.22
C LEU A 49 -4.32 -18.44 -1.99
N GLN A 50 -3.85 -19.47 -1.30
CA GLN A 50 -3.81 -20.83 -1.80
C GLN A 50 -4.53 -21.74 -0.80
N GLY A 51 -5.35 -22.66 -1.30
CA GLY A 51 -6.09 -23.62 -0.47
C GLY A 51 -7.58 -23.62 -0.75
N ASP A 52 -8.30 -24.48 -0.02
CA ASP A 52 -9.74 -24.64 -0.15
C ASP A 52 -10.48 -23.67 0.77
N THR A 53 -11.58 -23.10 0.29
CA THR A 53 -12.55 -22.32 1.07
C THR A 53 -13.08 -23.02 2.31
N GLN A 54 -13.05 -24.37 2.35
CA GLN A 54 -13.50 -25.19 3.48
C GLN A 54 -12.35 -25.87 4.24
N GLY A 55 -11.09 -25.57 3.90
CA GLY A 55 -9.89 -26.22 4.44
C GLY A 55 -8.80 -25.24 4.91
N PRO A 56 -7.60 -25.72 5.27
CA PRO A 56 -6.49 -24.84 5.58
C PRO A 56 -6.15 -23.97 4.36
N CYS A 57 -6.17 -22.66 4.58
CA CYS A 57 -5.83 -21.65 3.59
C CYS A 57 -4.49 -21.02 3.99
N TRP A 58 -3.61 -20.84 3.00
CA TRP A 58 -2.32 -20.18 3.15
C TRP A 58 -2.32 -18.88 2.39
N ALA A 59 -1.76 -17.84 2.99
CA ALA A 59 -1.47 -16.58 2.31
C ALA A 59 0.01 -16.55 1.93
N VAL A 60 0.30 -16.23 0.67
CA VAL A 60 1.65 -15.94 0.19
C VAL A 60 1.74 -14.44 -0.02
N ALA A 61 2.66 -13.79 0.71
CA ALA A 61 2.92 -12.37 0.60
C ALA A 61 4.21 -12.11 -0.20
N GLY A 62 4.08 -11.59 -1.40
CA GLY A 62 5.18 -11.08 -2.21
C GLY A 62 5.39 -9.59 -1.95
N LEU A 63 6.63 -9.18 -1.69
CA LEU A 63 7.03 -7.78 -1.57
C LEU A 63 8.15 -7.48 -2.57
N GLY A 64 7.85 -6.62 -3.54
CA GLY A 64 8.83 -6.04 -4.44
C GLY A 64 9.24 -4.65 -3.98
N LEU A 65 10.53 -4.36 -3.90
CA LEU A 65 11.05 -3.06 -3.48
C LEU A 65 12.21 -2.59 -4.39
N ASN A 66 12.10 -1.36 -4.88
CA ASN A 66 13.15 -0.69 -5.63
C ASN A 66 14.22 -0.19 -4.64
N VAL A 67 15.32 -0.94 -4.51
CA VAL A 67 16.36 -0.60 -3.52
C VAL A 67 17.43 0.31 -4.13
N ASN A 68 18.25 -0.21 -5.05
CA ASN A 68 19.42 0.51 -5.58
C ASN A 68 19.28 0.92 -7.05
N MET A 69 18.06 0.94 -7.61
CA MET A 69 17.85 1.38 -9.00
C MET A 69 18.16 2.88 -9.18
N LEU A 70 18.87 3.23 -10.24
CA LEU A 70 19.20 4.59 -10.65
C LEU A 70 18.40 5.00 -11.90
N ILE A 71 18.39 6.28 -12.24
CA ILE A 71 17.62 6.81 -13.39
C ILE A 71 17.95 6.06 -14.69
N ALA A 72 19.23 5.70 -14.89
CA ALA A 72 19.68 4.95 -16.06
C ALA A 72 19.04 3.55 -16.17
N ASP A 73 18.61 2.96 -15.06
CA ASP A 73 17.97 1.64 -15.01
C ASP A 73 16.46 1.72 -15.33
N GLY A 74 15.88 2.92 -15.34
CA GLY A 74 14.44 3.14 -15.51
C GLY A 74 13.98 3.34 -16.95
N GLY A 75 14.83 3.09 -17.94
CA GLY A 75 14.48 3.23 -19.35
C GLY A 75 13.24 2.40 -19.70
N GLY A 76 12.18 3.06 -20.17
CA GLY A 76 10.93 2.42 -20.56
C GLY A 76 9.87 2.29 -19.44
N ILE A 77 10.14 2.76 -18.22
CA ILE A 77 9.12 2.82 -17.16
C ILE A 77 8.34 4.14 -17.30
N GLU A 78 7.15 4.06 -17.89
CA GLU A 78 6.29 5.23 -18.11
C GLU A 78 5.63 5.74 -16.82
N GLN A 79 5.39 4.85 -15.86
CA GLN A 79 4.83 5.22 -14.55
C GLN A 79 5.86 5.90 -13.65
N ALA A 80 5.40 6.84 -12.81
CA ALA A 80 6.26 7.46 -11.81
C ALA A 80 6.81 6.42 -10.82
N TRP A 81 8.14 6.30 -10.75
CA TRP A 81 8.83 5.35 -9.88
C TRP A 81 9.99 6.00 -9.13
N ASN A 82 10.33 5.43 -7.98
CA ASN A 82 11.47 5.83 -7.16
C ASN A 82 12.18 4.61 -6.57
N SER A 83 13.36 4.80 -5.99
CA SER A 83 14.12 3.78 -5.27
C SER A 83 14.63 4.31 -3.95
N LEU A 84 14.96 3.42 -3.01
CA LEU A 84 15.57 3.82 -1.74
C LEU A 84 16.87 4.61 -1.97
N ALA A 85 17.69 4.19 -2.92
CA ALA A 85 18.95 4.87 -3.19
C ALA A 85 18.76 6.27 -3.75
N ARG A 86 17.76 6.48 -4.61
CA ARG A 86 17.40 7.81 -5.12
C ARG A 86 16.80 8.69 -4.04
N ALA A 87 15.94 8.13 -3.20
CA ALA A 87 15.29 8.85 -2.12
C ALA A 87 16.26 9.28 -1.01
N SER A 88 17.22 8.42 -0.63
CA SER A 88 18.16 8.69 0.46
C SER A 88 19.53 9.19 0.01
N GLY A 89 19.78 9.28 -1.30
CA GLY A 89 21.07 9.69 -1.87
C GLY A 89 22.24 8.74 -1.57
N ARG A 90 21.98 7.48 -1.17
CA ARG A 90 23.00 6.49 -0.80
C ARG A 90 22.62 5.09 -1.21
N ALA A 91 23.60 4.23 -1.48
CA ALA A 91 23.35 2.82 -1.68
C ALA A 91 22.94 2.13 -0.37
N TRP A 92 22.13 1.09 -0.49
CA TRP A 92 21.67 0.25 0.62
C TRP A 92 22.27 -1.15 0.55
N ASP A 93 22.65 -1.70 1.71
CA ASP A 93 22.91 -3.14 1.84
C ASP A 93 21.58 -3.89 1.71
N ARG A 94 21.41 -4.58 0.58
CA ARG A 94 20.18 -5.33 0.28
C ARG A 94 19.96 -6.49 1.25
N THR A 95 21.03 -7.12 1.73
CA THR A 95 20.91 -8.28 2.63
C THR A 95 20.47 -7.82 4.01
N GLY A 96 21.13 -6.81 4.57
CA GLY A 96 20.74 -6.21 5.84
C GLY A 96 19.35 -5.57 5.81
N LEU A 97 18.96 -4.94 4.69
CA LEU A 97 17.60 -4.44 4.50
C LEU A 97 16.58 -5.58 4.44
N ALA A 98 16.84 -6.63 3.65
CA ALA A 98 15.94 -7.77 3.52
C ALA A 98 15.71 -8.46 4.87
N ALA A 99 16.75 -8.63 5.69
CA ALA A 99 16.62 -9.22 7.02
C ALA A 99 15.64 -8.41 7.91
N GLN A 100 15.81 -7.09 7.96
CA GLN A 100 14.94 -6.21 8.76
C GLN A 100 13.49 -6.18 8.23
N VAL A 101 13.33 -6.18 6.90
CA VAL A 101 12.02 -6.26 6.25
C VAL A 101 11.33 -7.58 6.59
N VAL A 102 12.01 -8.72 6.45
CA VAL A 102 11.46 -10.03 6.81
C VAL A 102 11.05 -10.07 8.27
N GLU A 103 11.87 -9.54 9.17
CA GLU A 103 11.53 -9.49 10.60
C GLU A 103 10.27 -8.65 10.88
N ALA A 104 10.13 -7.50 10.22
CA ALA A 104 8.94 -6.66 10.33
C ALA A 104 7.69 -7.36 9.78
N LEU A 105 7.80 -8.03 8.63
CA LEU A 105 6.71 -8.77 8.02
C LEU A 105 6.31 -9.99 8.85
N LEU A 106 7.26 -10.73 9.42
CA LEU A 106 6.97 -11.87 10.30
C LEU A 106 6.15 -11.46 11.52
N ARG A 107 6.41 -10.28 12.10
CA ARG A 107 5.55 -9.74 13.18
C ARG A 107 4.12 -9.54 12.72
N VAL A 108 3.92 -8.92 11.55
CA VAL A 108 2.58 -8.75 10.96
C VAL A 108 1.91 -10.10 10.74
N MET A 109 2.61 -11.04 10.08
CA MET A 109 2.08 -12.36 9.73
C MET A 109 1.73 -13.19 10.97
N HIS A 110 2.41 -12.96 12.10
CA HIS A 110 2.12 -13.64 13.36
C HIS A 110 0.89 -13.05 14.07
N THR A 111 0.73 -11.73 14.10
CA THR A 111 -0.37 -11.08 14.83
C THR A 111 -1.66 -10.98 14.03
N PHE A 112 -1.56 -10.80 12.71
CA PHE A 112 -2.70 -10.50 11.84
C PHE A 112 -3.82 -11.56 11.85
N PRO A 113 -3.54 -12.88 11.92
CA PRO A 113 -4.60 -13.89 12.00
C PRO A 113 -5.52 -13.73 13.22
N GLU A 114 -5.00 -13.18 14.32
CA GLU A 114 -5.74 -12.99 15.57
C GLU A 114 -6.40 -11.62 15.65
N THR A 115 -5.68 -10.57 15.24
CA THR A 115 -6.11 -9.18 15.46
C THR A 115 -6.72 -8.52 14.23
N GLY A 116 -6.55 -9.12 13.04
CA GLY A 116 -6.86 -8.46 11.78
C GLY A 116 -6.07 -7.16 11.57
N LEU A 117 -6.68 -6.21 10.85
CA LEU A 117 -6.07 -4.93 10.47
C LEU A 117 -6.09 -3.89 11.61
N GLU A 118 -6.95 -4.03 12.61
CA GLU A 118 -7.21 -3.00 13.62
C GLU A 118 -5.94 -2.39 14.26
N PRO A 119 -4.94 -3.17 14.72
CA PRO A 119 -3.73 -2.60 15.33
C PRO A 119 -2.87 -1.79 14.35
N TRP A 120 -3.06 -2.00 13.05
CA TRP A 120 -2.28 -1.36 11.99
C TRP A 120 -2.96 -0.13 11.41
N LEU A 121 -4.25 0.11 11.69
CA LEU A 121 -4.98 1.28 11.18
C LEU A 121 -4.33 2.62 11.53
N PRO A 122 -3.84 2.88 12.78
CA PRO A 122 -3.18 4.15 13.08
C PRO A 122 -1.90 4.36 12.28
N SER A 123 -1.14 3.28 12.09
CA SER A 123 0.08 3.26 11.30
C SER A 123 -0.22 3.49 9.84
N TYR A 124 -1.23 2.81 9.30
CA TYR A 124 -1.69 3.00 7.93
C TYR A 124 -2.14 4.46 7.69
N ALA A 125 -3.00 5.00 8.55
CA ALA A 125 -3.51 6.36 8.45
C ALA A 125 -2.39 7.41 8.45
N ARG A 126 -1.31 7.18 9.21
CA ARG A 126 -0.13 8.05 9.22
C ARG A 126 0.59 8.10 7.86
N PHE A 127 0.56 7.02 7.10
CA PHE A 127 1.25 6.90 5.81
C PHE A 127 0.30 6.92 4.62
N ASP A 128 -1.01 7.08 4.82
CA ASP A 128 -1.98 7.06 3.74
C ASP A 128 -1.74 8.24 2.77
N GLY A 129 -1.29 7.90 1.57
CA GLY A 129 -0.97 8.87 0.52
C GLY A 129 -2.22 9.47 -0.13
N LEU A 130 -3.40 8.88 0.07
CA LEU A 130 -4.68 9.32 -0.47
C LEU A 130 -5.52 10.08 0.57
N ALA A 131 -5.15 10.02 1.85
CA ALA A 131 -5.87 10.70 2.92
C ALA A 131 -6.04 12.19 2.63
N GLY A 132 -7.28 12.67 2.73
CA GLY A 132 -7.64 14.08 2.48
C GLY A 132 -7.46 14.53 1.03
N ARG A 133 -7.11 13.64 0.09
CA ARG A 133 -7.03 13.96 -1.34
C ARG A 133 -8.34 13.63 -2.02
N THR A 134 -8.63 14.40 -3.07
CA THR A 134 -9.59 13.97 -4.06
C THR A 134 -8.96 12.94 -4.98
N VAL A 135 -9.68 11.83 -5.16
CA VAL A 135 -9.36 10.82 -6.17
C VAL A 135 -10.49 10.63 -7.16
N HIS A 136 -10.13 10.16 -8.35
CA HIS A 136 -11.05 9.49 -9.26
C HIS A 136 -10.95 7.99 -9.06
N VAL A 137 -12.11 7.33 -9.07
CA VAL A 137 -12.23 5.88 -8.94
C VAL A 137 -12.71 5.34 -10.28
N ASP A 138 -11.85 4.57 -10.94
CA ASP A 138 -12.29 3.72 -12.05
C ASP A 138 -12.80 2.40 -11.49
N TRP A 139 -14.05 2.08 -11.79
CA TRP A 139 -14.74 0.89 -11.30
C TRP A 139 -15.37 0.13 -12.47
N ALA A 140 -15.02 -1.14 -12.62
CA ALA A 140 -15.52 -2.00 -13.70
C ALA A 140 -15.35 -1.40 -15.13
N GLY A 141 -14.30 -0.59 -15.35
CA GLY A 141 -14.04 0.08 -16.62
C GLY A 141 -14.79 1.40 -16.82
N GLU A 142 -15.64 1.80 -15.87
CA GLU A 142 -16.29 3.11 -15.86
C GLU A 142 -15.59 4.05 -14.87
N ARG A 143 -15.26 5.25 -15.36
CA ARG A 143 -14.76 6.32 -14.48
C ARG A 143 -15.93 6.90 -13.73
N VAL A 144 -16.07 6.55 -12.46
CA VAL A 144 -17.10 7.12 -11.60
C VAL A 144 -16.65 8.53 -11.21
N GLY A 145 -17.13 9.53 -11.96
CA GLY A 145 -16.78 10.93 -11.77
C GLY A 145 -17.25 11.49 -10.43
N GLY A 146 -16.41 12.33 -9.80
CA GLY A 146 -16.69 13.01 -8.53
C GLY A 146 -15.40 13.28 -7.75
N LEU A 147 -15.39 14.28 -6.87
CA LEU A 147 -14.32 14.37 -5.87
C LEU A 147 -14.63 13.34 -4.78
N TRP A 148 -13.79 12.34 -4.60
CA TRP A 148 -13.96 11.32 -3.56
C TRP A 148 -12.81 11.37 -2.56
N PHE A 149 -13.16 11.27 -1.28
CA PHE A 149 -12.25 10.90 -0.21
C PHE A 149 -12.29 9.39 -0.04
N ILE A 150 -11.13 8.79 0.21
CA ILE A 150 -11.02 7.37 0.51
C ILE A 150 -10.66 7.24 1.98
N PHE A 151 -11.51 6.55 2.73
CA PHE A 151 -11.16 6.00 4.04
C PHE A 151 -10.95 4.50 3.90
N VAL A 152 -10.29 3.88 4.86
CA VAL A 152 -10.15 2.43 4.93
C VAL A 152 -10.92 1.91 6.14
N ASP A 153 -11.83 0.96 5.92
CA ASP A 153 -12.59 0.31 6.99
C ASP A 153 -11.74 -0.66 7.82
N ALA A 154 -12.33 -1.24 8.89
CA ALA A 154 -11.66 -2.22 9.73
C ALA A 154 -11.22 -3.51 9.00
N HIS A 155 -11.69 -3.72 7.76
CA HIS A 155 -11.36 -4.85 6.90
C HIS A 155 -10.41 -4.50 5.75
N GLY A 156 -9.95 -3.25 5.66
CA GLY A 156 -9.05 -2.82 4.59
C GLY A 156 -9.76 -2.44 3.28
N GLN A 157 -11.08 -2.34 3.28
CA GLN A 157 -11.84 -1.90 2.11
C GLN A 157 -11.90 -0.37 2.05
N PRO A 158 -11.79 0.21 0.84
CA PRO A 158 -11.94 1.65 0.68
C PRO A 158 -13.42 2.01 0.84
N ILE A 159 -13.69 2.98 1.69
CA ILE A 159 -14.99 3.63 1.82
C ILE A 159 -14.91 4.94 1.01
N PRO A 160 -15.54 5.01 -0.17
CA PRO A 160 -15.64 6.25 -0.91
C PRO A 160 -16.64 7.20 -0.22
N GLY A 161 -16.24 8.44 0.03
CA GLY A 161 -17.10 9.52 0.53
C GLY A 161 -17.03 10.76 -0.35
N LYS A 162 -18.15 11.43 -0.59
CA LYS A 162 -18.17 12.75 -1.24
C LYS A 162 -17.96 13.86 -0.19
N PRO A 163 -17.37 15.01 -0.57
CA PRO A 163 -17.35 16.18 0.28
C PRO A 163 -18.78 16.53 0.72
N ASN A 164 -19.02 16.56 2.04
CA ASN A 164 -20.29 16.94 2.68
C ASN A 164 -21.50 15.98 2.52
N GLU A 165 -21.31 14.72 2.08
CA GLU A 165 -22.35 13.69 2.15
C GLU A 165 -21.90 12.55 3.09
N PRO A 166 -22.79 11.99 3.94
CA PRO A 166 -22.44 10.88 4.82
C PRO A 166 -22.04 9.63 4.02
N GLU A 167 -21.14 8.84 4.62
CA GLU A 167 -20.50 7.63 4.06
C GLU A 167 -21.49 6.72 3.32
N THR A 168 -21.30 6.52 2.01
CA THR A 168 -22.12 5.61 1.21
C THR A 168 -21.29 4.44 0.69
N GLY A 169 -21.34 3.32 1.42
CA GLY A 169 -21.15 1.98 0.86
C GLY A 169 -19.74 1.39 0.97
N ASN A 170 -19.70 0.07 1.18
CA ASN A 170 -18.50 -0.76 1.14
C ASN A 170 -18.27 -1.20 -0.33
N ALA A 171 -17.10 -0.88 -0.90
CA ALA A 171 -16.78 -1.23 -2.28
C ALA A 171 -16.21 -2.66 -2.36
N ALA A 172 -16.94 -3.59 -2.98
CA ALA A 172 -16.44 -4.95 -3.21
C ALA A 172 -15.29 -4.94 -4.26
N ALA A 173 -14.15 -5.52 -3.87
CA ALA A 173 -12.91 -5.55 -4.64
C ALA A 173 -13.03 -6.29 -5.99
N ASN A 174 -13.18 -5.54 -7.07
CA ASN A 174 -12.81 -5.94 -8.43
C ASN A 174 -12.17 -4.72 -9.12
N GLN A 175 -10.88 -4.50 -8.79
CA GLN A 175 -9.97 -3.50 -9.36
C GLN A 175 -10.49 -2.05 -9.34
N ILE A 176 -10.17 -1.34 -8.25
CA ILE A 176 -10.32 0.11 -8.16
C ILE A 176 -8.97 0.74 -8.53
N ILE A 177 -8.93 1.53 -9.60
CA ILE A 177 -7.77 2.37 -9.91
C ILE A 177 -8.05 3.76 -9.34
N MET A 178 -7.15 4.23 -8.47
CA MET A 178 -7.22 5.57 -7.88
C MET A 178 -6.15 6.46 -8.47
N GLU A 179 -6.60 7.52 -9.15
CA GLU A 179 -5.77 8.60 -9.65
C GLU A 179 -6.08 9.88 -8.86
N TRP A 180 -5.05 10.63 -8.46
CA TRP A 180 -5.23 11.97 -7.89
C TRP A 180 -4.45 12.97 -8.73
N GLU A 181 -4.99 14.18 -8.89
CA GLU A 181 -4.24 15.27 -9.49
C GLU A 181 -3.18 15.76 -8.49
N GLN A 182 -1.90 15.69 -8.87
CA GLN A 182 -0.89 16.53 -8.23
C GLN A 182 -1.16 17.97 -8.70
N SER A 183 -1.55 18.84 -7.77
CA SER A 183 -1.64 20.28 -8.03
C SER A 183 -0.34 20.75 -8.68
N ARG A 184 -0.47 21.29 -9.89
CA ARG A 184 0.62 21.88 -10.69
C ARG A 184 1.39 22.95 -9.93
#